data_AF-A0A0M3JCW9-F1
#
_entry.id   AF-A0A0M3JCW9-F1
#
_cell.length_a   1.000
_cell.length_b   1.000
_cell.length_c   1.000
_cell.angle_alpha   90.00
_cell.angle_beta   90.00
_cell.angle_gamma   90.00
#
_symmetry.space_group_name_H-M   'P 1'
#
loop_
_entity.id
_entity.type
_entity.pdbx_description
1 polymer ?
#
loop_
_entity_poly.entity_id
_entity_poly.type
_entity_poly.pdbx_seq_one_letter_code
_entity_poly.pdbx_strand_id
1 'polypeptide(L)'
;MNSSVFQTILPQLSLTNHSGDQDHWIPAKLGVASTATVVIVDDDHAGAFGFSSEKFKVAETEGIFVAEVLRTRGARGEVSVPFKTVDGDAKAGADYTHVEGVLRFKDGQTKFVNLNPVIPTVN
;
A
#
# COMPACT_ATOMS: atom_id res chain seq x y z
N MET A 1 -5.42 -7.57 3.95
CA MET A 1 -6.42 -6.75 3.25
C MET A 1 -7.76 -7.28 3.67
N ASN A 2 -8.34 -6.70 4.72
CA ASN A 2 -9.63 -7.14 5.23
C ASN A 2 -10.64 -6.08 4.84
N SER A 3 -11.31 -6.25 3.70
CA SER A 3 -12.42 -5.37 3.32
C SER A 3 -13.66 -5.79 4.10
N SER A 4 -14.32 -4.84 4.75
CA SER A 4 -15.64 -5.06 5.35
C SER A 4 -16.73 -4.77 4.31
N VAL A 5 -17.77 -5.60 4.26
CA VAL A 5 -18.88 -5.43 3.29
C VAL A 5 -20.19 -5.38 4.06
N PHE A 6 -21.03 -4.40 3.73
CA PHE A 6 -22.41 -4.36 4.20
C PHE A 6 -23.37 -4.08 3.04
N GLN A 7 -24.64 -4.41 3.23
CA GLN A 7 -25.70 -4.17 2.25
C GLN A 7 -26.70 -3.16 2.80
N THR A 8 -27.11 -2.23 1.95
CA THR A 8 -28.27 -1.37 2.20
C THR A 8 -29.42 -1.83 1.32
N ILE A 9 -30.58 -2.06 1.92
CA ILE A 9 -31.78 -2.56 1.24
C ILE A 9 -32.85 -1.46 1.30
N LEU A 10 -33.54 -1.22 0.19
CA LEU A 10 -34.78 -0.44 0.20
C LEU A 10 -35.93 -1.36 0.64
N PRO A 11 -36.46 -1.21 1.87
CA PRO A 11 -37.29 -2.25 2.48
C PRO A 11 -38.69 -2.34 1.86
N GLN A 12 -39.28 -1.22 1.44
CA GLN A 12 -40.60 -1.13 0.82
C GLN A 12 -40.93 0.32 0.42
N LEU A 13 -41.82 0.49 -0.54
CA LEU A 13 -42.40 1.80 -0.91
C LEU A 13 -43.68 2.03 -0.09
N SER A 14 -43.81 3.21 0.50
CA SER A 14 -45.06 3.67 1.11
C SER A 14 -45.56 4.88 0.34
N LEU A 15 -46.81 4.84 -0.12
CA LEU A 15 -47.47 5.94 -0.83
C LEU A 15 -48.46 6.60 0.13
N THR A 16 -48.32 7.90 0.38
CA THR A 16 -49.14 8.63 1.37
C THR A 16 -50.20 9.56 0.79
N ASN A 17 -50.38 9.61 -0.53
CA ASN A 17 -51.39 10.46 -1.15
C ASN A 17 -52.29 9.65 -2.07
N HIS A 18 -53.50 9.33 -1.60
CA HIS A 18 -54.61 8.92 -2.44
C HIS A 18 -55.68 10.01 -2.33
N SER A 19 -55.55 11.08 -3.11
CA SER A 19 -56.67 12.01 -3.33
C SER A 19 -57.66 11.27 -4.22
N GLY A 20 -58.79 10.89 -3.62
CA GLY A 20 -59.81 10.02 -4.21
C GLY A 20 -60.57 10.63 -5.39
N ASP A 21 -59.94 10.68 -6.55
CA ASP A 21 -60.61 10.76 -7.84
C ASP A 21 -60.11 9.64 -8.77
N GLN A 22 -61.06 9.07 -9.49
CA GLN A 22 -60.99 7.76 -10.16
C GLN A 22 -59.94 7.69 -11.27
N ASP A 23 -59.18 6.58 -11.22
CA ASP A 23 -58.74 5.77 -12.35
C ASP A 23 -57.50 6.17 -13.17
N HIS A 24 -56.37 6.34 -12.49
CA HIS A 24 -55.09 5.78 -12.99
C HIS A 24 -54.14 5.46 -11.83
N TRP A 25 -54.27 4.25 -11.28
CA TRP A 25 -53.30 3.69 -10.35
C TRP A 25 -52.07 3.22 -11.14
N ILE A 26 -50.97 4.00 -11.08
CA ILE A 26 -49.66 3.50 -11.50
C ILE A 26 -48.98 2.95 -10.24
N PRO A 27 -48.86 1.61 -10.07
CA PRO A 27 -48.16 1.07 -8.92
C PRO A 27 -46.69 1.48 -8.96
N ALA A 28 -46.21 2.14 -7.91
CA ALA A 28 -44.78 2.33 -7.71
C ALA A 28 -44.14 0.99 -7.35
N LYS A 29 -43.10 0.59 -8.09
CA LYS A 29 -42.36 -0.65 -7.84
C LYS A 29 -40.89 -0.32 -7.62
N LEU A 30 -40.25 -0.99 -6.66
CA LEU A 30 -38.80 -0.92 -6.51
C LEU A 30 -38.15 -1.50 -7.77
N GLY A 31 -37.19 -0.76 -8.33
CA GLY A 31 -36.42 -1.20 -9.49
C GLY A 31 -35.46 -2.35 -9.16
N VAL A 32 -34.77 -2.85 -10.19
CA VAL A 32 -33.82 -3.98 -10.10
C VAL A 32 -32.70 -3.73 -9.07
N ALA A 33 -32.35 -2.47 -8.84
CA ALA A 33 -31.40 -2.05 -7.80
C ALA A 33 -32.10 -1.76 -6.45
N SER A 34 -32.80 -2.74 -5.88
CA SER A 34 -33.40 -2.63 -4.53
C SER A 34 -32.41 -2.90 -3.39
N THR A 35 -31.23 -3.42 -3.74
CA THR A 35 -30.12 -3.68 -2.82
C THR A 35 -28.86 -3.03 -3.36
N ALA A 36 -28.14 -2.32 -2.49
CA ALA A 36 -26.82 -1.76 -2.78
C ALA A 36 -25.77 -2.46 -1.91
N THR A 37 -24.70 -2.93 -2.54
CA THR A 37 -23.53 -3.47 -1.85
C THR A 37 -22.53 -2.35 -1.61
N VAL A 38 -22.11 -2.15 -0.36
CA VAL A 38 -21.11 -1.16 0.03
C VAL A 38 -19.85 -1.89 0.50
N VAL A 39 -18.72 -1.54 -0.10
CA VAL A 39 -17.41 -2.06 0.28
C VAL A 39 -16.67 -0.97 1.06
N ILE A 40 -16.30 -1.29 2.30
CA ILE A 40 -15.40 -0.45 3.10
C ILE A 40 -13.98 -0.94 2.83
N VAL A 41 -13.19 -0.07 2.21
CA VAL A 41 -11.77 -0.29 1.98
C VAL A 41 -11.02 0.18 3.22
N ASP A 42 -10.26 -0.73 3.80
CA ASP A 42 -9.34 -0.43 4.88
C ASP A 42 -8.15 0.40 4.38
N ASP A 43 -7.95 1.59 4.94
CA ASP A 43 -6.91 2.56 4.58
C ASP A 43 -5.85 2.77 5.68
N ASP A 44 -5.90 2.00 6.77
CA ASP A 44 -5.03 2.18 7.94
C ASP A 44 -3.76 1.30 7.93
N HIS A 45 -3.51 0.60 6.81
CA HIS A 45 -2.39 -0.32 6.72
C HIS A 45 -1.03 0.38 6.89
N ALA A 46 -0.18 -0.19 7.75
CA ALA A 46 1.20 0.30 7.97
C ALA A 46 2.10 0.18 6.73
N GLY A 47 1.66 -0.55 5.70
CA GLY A 47 2.38 -0.74 4.45
C GLY A 47 3.23 -2.01 4.41
N ALA A 48 3.70 -2.34 3.20
CA ALA A 48 4.59 -3.44 2.89
C ALA A 48 5.89 -2.88 2.31
N PHE A 49 7.03 -3.38 2.78
CA PHE A 49 8.35 -2.82 2.49
C PHE A 49 9.15 -3.78 1.61
N GLY A 50 9.80 -3.25 0.58
CA GLY A 50 10.65 -4.03 -0.31
C GLY A 50 11.61 -3.15 -1.11
N PHE A 51 12.63 -3.75 -1.71
CA PHE A 51 13.52 -3.03 -2.60
C PHE A 51 12.84 -2.67 -3.93
N SER A 52 13.36 -1.67 -4.63
CA SER A 52 12.90 -1.32 -5.98
C SER A 52 13.14 -2.41 -7.03
N SER A 53 14.09 -3.32 -6.78
CA SER A 53 14.41 -4.48 -7.61
C SER A 53 14.91 -5.64 -6.76
N GLU A 54 14.75 -6.87 -7.24
CA GLU A 54 15.33 -8.08 -6.61
C GLU A 54 16.83 -8.19 -6.87
N LYS A 55 17.32 -7.59 -7.96
CA LYS A 55 18.72 -7.67 -8.37
C LYS A 55 19.22 -6.29 -8.79
N PHE A 56 20.41 -5.97 -8.32
CA PHE A 56 21.15 -4.77 -8.68
C PHE A 56 22.49 -5.16 -9.27
N LYS A 57 22.96 -4.37 -10.23
CA LYS A 57 24.32 -4.47 -10.76
C LYS A 57 24.96 -3.10 -10.56
N VAL A 58 26.12 -3.07 -9.94
CA VAL A 58 26.90 -1.87 -9.71
C VAL A 58 28.33 -2.16 -10.14
N ALA A 59 28.97 -1.21 -10.81
CA ALA A 59 30.39 -1.31 -11.13
C ALA A 59 31.23 -0.85 -9.94
N GLU A 60 32.36 -1.48 -9.71
CA GLU A 60 33.28 -1.09 -8.62
C GLU A 60 33.74 0.37 -8.75
N THR A 61 33.79 0.88 -9.99
CA THR A 61 34.17 2.25 -10.31
C THR A 61 33.12 3.31 -9.95
N GLU A 62 31.86 2.93 -9.70
CA GLU A 62 30.83 3.89 -9.28
C GLU A 62 31.01 4.31 -7.82
N GLY A 63 31.74 3.52 -7.02
CA GLY A 63 32.14 3.85 -5.64
C GLY A 63 31.01 3.96 -4.62
N ILE A 64 29.75 4.07 -5.05
CA ILE A 64 28.59 4.25 -4.17
C ILE A 64 27.40 3.50 -4.78
N PHE A 65 26.86 2.54 -4.04
CA PHE A 65 25.59 1.87 -4.32
C PHE A 65 24.53 2.29 -3.30
N VAL A 66 23.38 2.75 -3.79
CA VAL A 66 22.22 3.11 -2.97
C VAL A 66 21.02 2.27 -3.39
N ALA A 67 20.56 1.39 -2.49
CA ALA A 67 19.33 0.64 -2.68
C ALA A 67 18.12 1.46 -2.18
N GLU A 68 17.14 1.67 -3.06
CA GLU A 68 15.86 2.29 -2.69
C GLU A 68 14.93 1.24 -2.08
N VAL A 69 14.29 1.60 -0.95
CA VAL A 69 13.25 0.81 -0.31
C VAL A 69 11.89 1.50 -0.49
N LEU A 70 10.96 0.77 -1.07
CA LEU A 70 9.59 1.18 -1.34
C LEU A 70 8.65 0.66 -0.25
N ARG A 71 7.73 1.52 0.18
CA ARG A 71 6.61 1.22 1.06
C ARG A 71 5.31 1.27 0.25
N THR A 72 4.65 0.13 0.13
CA THR A 72 3.46 -0.09 -0.72
C THR A 72 2.28 -0.56 0.11
N ARG A 73 1.07 -0.62 -0.46
CA ARG A 73 -0.14 -1.15 0.21
C ARG A 73 -0.51 -0.45 1.52
N GLY A 74 -0.02 0.77 1.75
CA GLY A 74 -0.27 1.57 2.95
C GLY A 74 0.93 2.45 3.33
N ALA A 75 0.66 3.56 4.02
CA ALA A 75 1.70 4.47 4.52
C ALA A 75 1.36 5.03 5.90
N ARG A 76 0.45 4.39 6.64
CA ARG A 76 -0.05 4.87 7.92
C ARG A 76 0.97 4.62 9.04
N GLY A 77 1.24 5.65 9.83
CA GLY A 77 2.14 5.60 10.97
C GLY A 77 3.63 5.60 10.61
N GLU A 78 4.45 5.82 11.63
CA GLU A 78 5.91 5.71 11.54
C GLU A 78 6.34 4.25 11.61
N VAL A 79 7.23 3.82 10.72
CA VAL A 79 7.77 2.46 10.69
C VAL A 79 9.28 2.49 10.65
N SER A 80 9.91 1.67 11.49
CA SER A 80 11.36 1.47 11.52
C SER A 80 11.72 0.12 10.91
N VAL A 81 12.53 0.12 9.86
CA VAL A 81 12.96 -1.09 9.13
C VAL A 81 14.47 -1.26 9.29
N PRO A 82 14.95 -2.22 10.09
CA PRO A 82 16.38 -2.51 10.19
C PRO A 82 16.91 -3.14 8.90
N PHE A 83 18.14 -2.83 8.53
CA PHE A 83 18.83 -3.41 7.38
C PHE A 83 20.30 -3.68 7.71
N LYS A 84 20.90 -4.62 6.99
CA LYS A 84 22.34 -4.91 7.01
C LYS A 84 22.77 -5.54 5.70
N THR A 85 24.02 -5.34 5.31
CA THR A 85 24.65 -6.13 4.24
C THR A 85 25.11 -7.49 4.78
N VAL A 86 25.13 -8.49 3.92
CA VAL A 86 25.52 -9.86 4.28
C VAL A 86 26.40 -10.40 3.15
N ASP A 87 27.46 -11.11 3.54
CA ASP A 87 28.39 -11.70 2.58
C ASP A 87 27.72 -12.77 1.72
N GLY A 88 27.98 -12.68 0.41
CA GLY A 88 27.70 -13.74 -0.55
C GLY A 88 29.02 -14.24 -1.12
N ASP A 89 29.12 -14.19 -2.46
CA ASP A 89 30.40 -14.36 -3.17
C ASP A 89 31.34 -13.19 -2.88
N ALA A 90 30.81 -11.96 -2.86
CA ALA A 90 31.52 -10.77 -2.41
C ALA A 90 31.66 -10.74 -0.88
N LYS A 91 32.82 -10.32 -0.38
CA LYS A 91 33.16 -10.24 1.05
C LYS A 91 33.33 -8.82 1.55
N ALA A 92 32.76 -8.53 2.70
CA ALA A 92 32.96 -7.27 3.38
C ALA A 92 34.46 -7.02 3.68
N GLY A 93 34.93 -5.81 3.41
CA GLY A 93 36.33 -5.39 3.58
C GLY A 93 37.27 -5.79 2.45
N ALA A 94 36.86 -6.72 1.58
CA ALA A 94 37.57 -7.04 0.34
C ALA A 94 36.88 -6.40 -0.86
N ASP A 95 35.61 -6.75 -1.12
CA ASP A 95 34.88 -6.33 -2.31
C ASP A 95 33.91 -5.18 -2.04
N TYR A 96 33.48 -4.99 -0.78
CA TYR A 96 32.57 -3.91 -0.40
C TYR A 96 32.69 -3.54 1.08
N THR A 97 32.27 -2.33 1.44
CA THR A 97 32.19 -1.92 2.86
C THR A 97 30.87 -2.37 3.49
N HIS A 98 30.93 -3.07 4.64
CA HIS A 98 29.72 -3.47 5.37
C HIS A 98 28.95 -2.26 5.88
N VAL A 99 27.62 -2.30 5.76
CA VAL A 99 26.71 -1.24 6.22
C VAL A 99 25.50 -1.88 6.88
N GLU A 100 25.13 -1.34 8.04
CA GLU A 100 23.89 -1.69 8.75
C GLU A 100 23.24 -0.44 9.35
N GLY A 101 21.95 -0.53 9.68
CA GLY A 101 21.22 0.60 10.25
C GLY A 101 19.71 0.38 10.28
N VAL A 102 18.97 1.48 10.44
CA VAL A 102 17.51 1.49 10.50
C VAL A 102 16.95 2.58 9.59
N LEU A 103 16.10 2.19 8.65
CA LEU A 103 15.34 3.11 7.81
C LEU A 103 14.08 3.53 8.56
N ARG A 104 13.91 4.83 8.78
CA ARG A 104 12.74 5.39 9.49
C ARG A 104 11.78 6.03 8.50
N PHE A 105 10.68 5.34 8.22
CA PHE A 105 9.60 5.86 7.39
C PHE A 105 8.65 6.67 8.25
N LYS A 106 8.53 7.97 7.96
CA LYS A 106 7.52 8.83 8.58
C LYS A 106 6.12 8.45 8.11
N ASP A 107 5.11 8.93 8.83
CA ASP A 107 3.72 8.85 8.38
C ASP A 107 3.57 9.45 6.97
N GLY A 108 2.89 8.74 6.08
CA GLY A 108 2.70 9.11 4.67
C GLY A 108 3.93 8.90 3.77
N GLN A 109 5.10 8.52 4.31
CA GLN A 109 6.30 8.32 3.50
C GLN A 109 6.26 6.97 2.76
N THR A 110 6.36 7.01 1.43
CA THR A 110 6.26 5.82 0.55
C THR A 110 7.59 5.31 0.01
N LYS A 111 8.67 6.08 0.17
CA LYS A 111 10.02 5.71 -0.27
C LYS A 111 11.08 6.20 0.69
N PHE A 112 12.14 5.43 0.83
CA PHE A 112 13.31 5.80 1.60
C PHE A 112 14.57 5.49 0.79
N VAL A 113 15.40 6.52 0.60
CA VAL A 113 16.72 6.41 -0.02
C VAL A 113 17.73 6.48 1.11
N ASN A 114 18.44 5.37 1.35
CA ASN A 114 19.47 5.32 2.38
C ASN A 114 20.66 6.20 1.98
N LEU A 115 21.07 7.10 2.88
CA LEU A 115 22.22 7.99 2.66
C LEU A 115 23.56 7.35 3.06
N ASN A 116 23.55 6.12 3.60
CA ASN A 116 24.75 5.33 3.85
C ASN A 116 24.94 4.33 2.69
N PRO A 117 25.64 4.72 1.61
CA PRO A 117 25.84 3.84 0.47
C PRO A 117 26.75 2.68 0.81
N VAL A 118 26.48 1.53 0.19
CA VAL A 118 27.47 0.45 0.13
C VAL A 118 28.54 0.89 -0.85
N ILE A 119 29.81 0.89 -0.44
CA ILE A 119 30.93 1.27 -1.29
C ILE A 119 31.58 -0.01 -1.80
N PRO A 120 31.47 -0.34 -3.10
CA PRO A 120 32.31 -1.36 -3.72
C PRO A 120 33.78 -0.96 -3.65
N THR A 121 34.67 -1.93 -3.46
CA THR A 121 36.11 -1.69 -3.42
C THR A 121 36.70 -2.19 -4.74
N VAL A 122 37.54 -1.36 -5.36
CA VAL A 122 38.30 -1.79 -6.54
C VAL A 122 39.46 -2.66 -6.05
N ASN A 123 39.50 -3.90 -6.54
CA ASN A 123 40.58 -4.84 -6.25
C ASN A 123 41.84 -4.56 -7.08
#